data_AF-A0A9C7Z5J4-F1
#
_entry.id   AF-A0A9C7Z5J4-F1
#
_cell.length_a   1.000
_cell.length_b   1.000
_cell.length_c   1.000
_cell.angle_alpha   90.00
_cell.angle_beta   90.00
_cell.angle_gamma   90.00
#
_symmetry.space_group_name_H-M   'P 1'
#
loop_
_entity.id
_entity.type
_entity.pdbx_description
1 polymer ?
#
loop_
_entity_poly.entity_id
_entity_poly.type
_entity_poly.pdbx_seq_one_letter_code
_entity_poly.pdbx_strand_id
1 'polypeptide(L)' 'MWIIGILAAIMMFWSAPVLAERGFDERYQRDYNIFNPINKYRSDNPLNPINEYDSDNPYNPINR' A
#
# COMPACT_ATOMS: atom_id res chain seq x y z
N MET A 1 -20.67 -30.88 -23.11
CA MET A 1 -19.98 -31.11 -21.83
C MET A 1 -18.92 -30.04 -21.52
N TRP A 2 -18.15 -29.56 -22.50
CA TRP A 2 -17.12 -28.53 -22.25
C TRP A 2 -17.67 -27.13 -21.96
N ILE A 3 -18.84 -26.79 -22.51
CA ILE A 3 -19.49 -25.48 -22.29
C ILE A 3 -19.77 -25.23 -20.80
N ILE A 4 -20.16 -26.27 -20.05
CA ILE A 4 -20.41 -26.16 -18.62
C ILE A 4 -19.11 -25.92 -17.85
N GLY A 5 -18.01 -26.56 -18.27
CA GLY A 5 -16.68 -26.33 -17.70
C GLY A 5 -16.17 -24.91 -17.95
N ILE A 6 -16.40 -24.38 -19.15
CA ILE A 6 -16.05 -22.99 -19.50
C ILE A 6 -16.86 -21.99 -18.68
N LEU A 7 -18.17 -22.21 -18.54
CA LEU A 7 -19.03 -21.35 -17.72
C LEU A 7 -18.62 -21.35 -16.25
N ALA A 8 -18.26 -22.51 -15.70
CA ALA A 8 -17.75 -22.61 -14.33
C ALA A 8 -16.43 -21.86 -14.14
N ALA A 9 -15.51 -21.96 -15.10
CA ALA A 9 -14.24 -21.24 -15.07
C ALA A 9 -14.44 -19.70 -15.13
N ILE A 10 -15.38 -19.22 -15.96
CA ILE A 10 -15.71 -17.79 -16.06
C ILE A 10 -16.28 -17.27 -14.73
N MET A 11 -17.15 -18.04 -14.08
CA MET A 11 -17.72 -17.65 -12.77
C MET A 11 -16.66 -17.60 -11.65
N MET A 12 -15.68 -18.51 -11.67
CA MET A 12 -14.55 -18.48 -10.73
C MET A 12 -13.62 -17.30 -11.00
N PHE A 13 -13.37 -16.96 -12.26
CA PHE A 13 -12.53 -15.83 -12.63
C PHE A 13 -13.14 -14.47 -12.22
N TRP A 14 -14.46 -14.34 -12.23
CA TRP A 14 -15.17 -13.12 -11.83
C TRP A 14 -15.33 -12.95 -10.31
N SER A 15 -15.12 -14.00 -9.51
CA SER A 15 -15.21 -13.95 -8.04
C SER A 15 -13.87 -13.77 -7.32
N ALA A 16 -12.76 -13.79 -8.06
CA ALA A 16 -11.40 -13.58 -7.54
C ALA A 16 -11.18 -12.29 -6.72
N PRO A 17 -11.80 -11.11 -7.01
CA PRO A 17 -11.44 -9.89 -6.29
C PRO A 17 -12.00 -9.83 -4.86
N VAL A 18 -12.83 -10.79 -4.42
CA VAL A 18 -13.39 -10.81 -3.06
C VAL A 18 -12.37 -11.30 -2.01
N LEU A 19 -11.36 -12.08 -2.43
CA LEU A 19 -10.33 -12.60 -1.54
C LEU A 19 -9.07 -11.72 -1.47
N ALA A 20 -8.97 -10.68 -2.30
CA ALA A 20 -7.90 -9.70 -2.16
C ALA A 20 -8.24 -8.80 -0.96
N GLU A 21 -7.32 -8.66 0.00
CA GLU A 21 -7.47 -7.72 1.11
C GLU A 21 -7.85 -6.34 0.58
N ARG A 22 -9.08 -5.94 0.88
CA ARG A 22 -9.70 -4.74 0.34
C ARG A 22 -9.36 -3.56 1.22
N GLY A 23 -8.08 -3.18 1.31
CA GLY A 23 -7.72 -2.00 2.08
C GLY A 23 -6.24 -1.82 2.28
N PHE A 24 -5.83 -0.56 2.32
CA PHE A 24 -4.59 -0.18 2.99
C PHE A 24 -4.77 -0.41 4.50
N ASP A 25 -3.68 -0.76 5.19
CA ASP A 25 -3.63 -0.80 6.66
C ASP A 25 -4.24 0.48 7.25
N GLU A 26 -5.06 0.36 8.30
CA GLU A 26 -5.91 1.44 8.82
C GLU A 26 -5.11 2.70 9.19
N ARG A 27 -3.84 2.53 9.57
CA ARG A 27 -2.91 3.63 9.84
C ARG A 27 -2.59 4.51 8.63
N TYR A 28 -2.92 4.06 7.42
CA TYR A 28 -2.86 4.81 6.17
C TYR A 28 -4.26 5.21 5.65
N GLN A 29 -5.33 5.08 6.46
CA GLN A 29 -6.65 5.61 6.12
C GLN A 29 -6.57 7.12 5.90
N ARG A 30 -6.65 7.53 4.63
CA ARG A 30 -7.00 8.83 3.99
C ARG A 30 -6.48 10.17 4.55
N ASP A 31 -6.26 10.33 5.85
CA ASP A 31 -5.87 11.60 6.48
C ASP A 31 -4.36 11.69 6.73
N TYR A 32 -3.63 10.58 6.57
CA TYR A 32 -2.18 10.56 6.71
C TYR A 32 -1.48 10.86 5.37
N ASN A 33 -1.28 12.13 5.10
CA ASN A 33 -0.41 12.58 4.03
C ASN A 33 0.98 12.91 4.58
N ILE A 34 2.00 12.15 4.15
CA ILE A 34 3.41 12.37 4.52
C ILE A 34 3.95 13.73 4.06
N PHE A 35 3.31 14.36 3.07
CA PHE A 35 3.67 15.67 2.55
C PHE A 35 2.96 16.83 3.27
N ASN A 36 2.00 16.55 4.17
CA ASN A 36 1.36 17.62 4.92
C ASN A 36 2.38 18.24 5.92
N PRO A 37 2.51 19.58 5.98
CA PRO A 37 3.48 20.23 6.87
C PRO A 37 3.31 19.88 8.35
N ILE A 38 2.06 19.68 8.80
CA ILE A 38 1.75 19.28 10.17
C ILE A 38 2.34 17.90 10.53
N ASN A 39 2.55 17.03 9.54
CA ASN A 39 3.09 15.69 9.73
C ASN A 39 4.63 15.63 9.62
N LYS A 40 5.32 16.75 9.36
CA LYS A 40 6.79 16.79 9.11
C LYS A 40 7.62 16.12 10.21
N TYR A 41 7.20 16.26 11.46
CA TYR A 41 7.97 15.74 12.61
C TYR A 41 7.34 14.50 13.26
N ARG A 42 6.32 13.89 12.63
CA ARG A 42 5.77 12.63 13.15
C ARG A 42 6.80 11.51 13.02
N SER A 43 6.84 10.63 14.00
CA SER A 43 7.79 9.52 14.06
C SER A 43 7.59 8.51 12.92
N ASP A 44 6.37 8.37 12.43
CA ASP A 44 5.99 7.49 11.32
C ASP A 44 6.19 8.11 9.94
N ASN A 45 6.62 9.39 9.85
CA ASN A 45 6.85 10.05 8.58
C ASN A 45 8.26 9.72 8.07
N PRO A 46 8.41 9.05 6.91
CA PRO A 46 9.73 8.75 6.35
C PRO A 46 10.49 10.01 5.91
N LEU A 47 9.81 11.15 5.77
CA LEU A 47 10.40 12.46 5.47
C LEU A 47 10.73 13.28 6.73
N ASN A 48 10.61 12.70 7.92
CA ASN A 48 11.03 13.36 9.14
C ASN A 48 12.54 13.66 9.08
N PRO A 49 12.99 14.91 9.32
CA PRO A 49 14.40 15.27 9.25
C PRO A 49 15.32 14.41 10.12
N ILE A 50 14.82 13.85 11.23
CA ILE A 50 15.61 12.94 12.07
C ILE A 50 15.99 11.63 11.35
N ASN A 51 15.24 11.25 10.31
CA ASN A 51 15.44 10.02 9.53
C ASN A 51 16.23 10.27 8.23
N GLU A 52 16.78 11.47 8.00
CA GLU A 52 17.42 11.85 6.72
C GLU A 52 18.54 10.89 6.28
N TYR A 53 19.31 10.39 7.25
CA TYR A 53 20.45 9.48 7.01
C TYR A 53 20.21 8.07 7.53
N ASP A 54 18.98 7.73 7.90
CA ASP A 54 18.63 6.35 8.28
C ASP A 54 18.86 5.41 7.08
N SER A 55 19.62 4.34 7.27
CA SER A 55 19.93 3.37 6.22
C SER A 55 18.68 2.69 5.69
N ASP A 56 17.68 2.50 6.55
CA ASP A 56 16.43 1.81 6.22
C ASP A 56 15.41 2.76 5.59
N ASN A 57 15.70 4.08 5.55
CA ASN A 57 14.84 5.06 4.91
C ASN A 57 15.02 5.02 3.38
N PRO A 58 13.96 4.72 2.60
CA PRO A 58 14.03 4.70 1.14
C PRO A 58 14.33 6.07 0.52
N TYR A 59 14.14 7.17 1.26
CA TYR A 59 14.41 8.53 0.78
C TYR A 59 15.83 9.03 1.10
N ASN A 60 16.62 8.24 1.83
CA ASN A 60 18.00 8.57 2.18
C ASN A 60 18.80 8.92 0.91
N PRO A 61 19.45 10.10 0.84
CA PRO A 61 20.26 10.51 -0.31
C PRO A 61 21.38 9.51 -0.67
N ILE A 62 21.85 8.73 0.30
CA ILE A 62 22.92 7.74 0.13
C ILE A 62 22.42 6.50 -0.64
N ASN A 63 21.12 6.20 -0.60
CA ASN A 63 20.53 5.03 -1.27
C ASN A 63 20.29 5.23 -2.77
N ARG A 64 20.84 6.29 -3.39
CA ARG A 64 20.59 6.70 -4.79
C ARG A 64 21.81 6.49 -5.69
#